data_AF-A0A4Q4BMP4-F1
#
_entry.id   AF-A0A4Q4BMP4-F1
#
_cell.length_a   1.000
_cell.length_b   1.000
_cell.length_c   1.000
_cell.angle_alpha   90.00
_cell.angle_beta   90.00
_cell.angle_gamma   90.00
#
_symmetry.space_group_name_H-M   'P 1'
#
loop_
_entity.id
_entity.type
_entity.pdbx_description
1 polymer ?
#
loop_
_entity_poly.entity_id
_entity_poly.type
_entity_poly.pdbx_seq_one_letter_code
_entity_poly.pdbx_strand_id
1 'polypeptide(L)'
;MTVHLTQTMTLPHDIAAKQAIAQTWFRTLRDRIFAAFESIEADVTGPHADRPAGRFEITPWDRNAGGGGEMGMLHGRVFEKAGVHIST
;
A
#
# COMPACT_ATOMS: atom_id res chain seq x y z
N MET A 1 -7.50 39.25 31.77
CA MET A 1 -7.72 39.03 30.33
C MET A 1 -7.15 37.68 29.94
N THR A 2 -7.93 36.60 30.02
CA THR A 2 -7.59 35.34 29.36
C THR A 2 -8.85 34.51 29.23
N VAL A 3 -9.30 34.24 28.00
CA VAL A 3 -10.20 33.12 27.74
C VAL A 3 -9.40 32.21 26.80
N HIS A 4 -8.90 31.11 27.35
CA HIS A 4 -8.27 30.06 26.58
C HIS A 4 -9.35 29.35 25.77
N LEU A 5 -9.31 29.52 24.45
CA LEU A 5 -10.06 28.66 23.53
C LEU A 5 -9.29 27.34 23.39
N THR A 6 -9.56 26.38 24.27
CA THR A 6 -9.26 24.97 24.03
C THR A 6 -10.20 24.49 22.93
N GLN A 7 -9.80 24.72 21.67
CA GLN A 7 -10.50 24.15 20.53
C GLN A 7 -10.28 22.63 20.53
N THR A 8 -11.24 21.89 21.05
CA THR A 8 -11.33 20.44 20.88
C THR A 8 -11.33 20.18 19.37
N MET A 9 -10.28 19.54 18.84
CA MET A 9 -10.25 19.10 17.45
C MET A 9 -11.27 17.98 17.27
N THR A 10 -12.52 18.33 17.03
CA THR A 10 -13.53 17.39 16.56
C THR A 10 -13.24 17.04 15.11
N LEU A 11 -13.18 15.75 14.80
CA LEU A 11 -13.04 15.28 13.43
C LEU A 11 -14.19 15.82 12.56
N PRO A 12 -13.94 16.10 11.28
CA PRO A 12 -15.00 16.47 10.35
C PRO A 12 -16.13 15.43 10.34
N HIS A 13 -17.38 15.87 10.18
CA HIS A 13 -18.54 14.98 10.12
C HIS A 13 -18.47 13.97 8.96
N ASP A 14 -17.69 14.29 7.93
CA ASP A 14 -17.46 13.46 6.74
C ASP A 14 -16.17 12.63 6.82
N ILE A 15 -15.55 12.49 8.01
CA ILE A 15 -14.27 11.80 8.16
C ILE A 15 -14.29 10.35 7.64
N ALA A 16 -15.38 9.63 7.86
CA ALA A 16 -15.54 8.25 7.37
C ALA A 16 -15.51 8.19 5.83
N ALA A 17 -16.15 9.15 5.16
CA ALA A 17 -16.14 9.24 3.70
C ALA A 17 -14.73 9.57 3.19
N LYS A 18 -14.03 10.51 3.84
CA LYS A 18 -12.64 10.86 3.51
C LYS A 18 -11.67 9.68 3.71
N GLN A 19 -11.85 8.90 4.78
CA GLN A 19 -11.08 7.67 5.01
C GLN A 19 -11.32 6.66 3.88
N ALA A 20 -12.57 6.39 3.50
CA ALA A 20 -12.87 5.47 2.40
C ALA A 20 -12.25 5.91 1.05
N ILE A 21 -12.30 7.22 0.75
CA ILE A 21 -11.65 7.80 -0.43
C ILE A 21 -10.14 7.59 -0.37
N ALA A 22 -9.51 7.90 0.76
CA ALA A 22 -8.07 7.72 0.94
C ALA A 22 -7.65 6.26 0.78
N GLN A 23 -8.38 5.32 1.40
CA GLN A 23 -8.09 3.89 1.28
C GLN A 23 -8.15 3.40 -0.18
N THR A 24 -9.15 3.85 -0.94
CA THR A 24 -9.29 3.53 -2.36
C THR A 24 -8.14 4.09 -3.18
N TRP A 25 -7.74 5.32 -2.88
CA TRP A 25 -6.62 5.98 -3.55
C TRP A 25 -5.30 5.26 -3.27
N PHE A 26 -5.02 4.88 -2.01
CA PHE A 26 -3.82 4.13 -1.65
C PHE A 26 -3.78 2.73 -2.29
N ARG A 27 -4.90 2.03 -2.37
CA ARG A 27 -5.00 0.76 -3.13
C ARG A 27 -4.66 0.97 -4.60
N THR A 28 -5.24 1.98 -5.23
CA THR A 28 -4.95 2.33 -6.63
C THR A 28 -3.47 2.63 -6.84
N LEU A 29 -2.84 3.39 -5.93
CA LEU A 29 -1.41 3.69 -6.02
C LEU A 29 -0.56 2.42 -5.87
N ARG A 30 -0.87 1.56 -4.89
CA ARG A 30 -0.19 0.28 -4.69
C ARG A 30 -0.26 -0.58 -5.95
N ASP A 31 -1.44 -0.71 -6.55
CA ASP A 31 -1.63 -1.55 -7.74
C ASP A 31 -0.85 -1.02 -8.95
N ARG A 32 -0.73 0.32 -9.08
CA ARG A 32 0.14 0.94 -10.10
C ARG A 32 1.62 0.63 -9.86
N ILE A 33 2.06 0.63 -8.59
CA ILE A 33 3.44 0.28 -8.24
C ILE A 33 3.67 -1.22 -8.51
N PHE A 34 2.73 -2.09 -8.13
CA PHE A 34 2.80 -3.52 -8.44
C PHE A 34 2.98 -3.75 -9.94
N ALA A 35 2.13 -3.13 -10.77
CA ALA A 35 2.21 -3.26 -12.22
C ALA A 35 3.57 -2.82 -12.78
N ALA A 36 4.15 -1.74 -12.25
CA ALA A 36 5.46 -1.26 -12.70
C ALA A 36 6.59 -2.27 -12.38
N PHE A 37 6.61 -2.82 -11.16
CA PHE A 37 7.58 -3.83 -10.76
C PHE A 37 7.40 -5.14 -11.54
N GLU A 38 6.15 -5.59 -11.72
CA GLU A 38 5.84 -6.80 -12.49
C GLU A 38 6.20 -6.66 -13.97
N SER A 39 6.08 -5.45 -14.56
CA SER A 39 6.57 -5.18 -15.92
C SER A 39 8.09 -5.31 -16.00
N ILE A 40 8.82 -4.73 -15.03
CA ILE A 40 10.29 -4.85 -14.98
C ILE A 40 10.71 -6.32 -14.86
N GLU A 41 10.01 -7.09 -14.02
CA GLU A 41 10.22 -8.54 -13.91
C GLU A 41 9.93 -9.25 -15.23
N ALA A 42 8.86 -8.92 -15.93
CA ALA A 42 8.48 -9.54 -17.20
C ALA A 42 9.44 -9.21 -18.37
N ASP A 43 9.93 -7.97 -18.44
CA ASP A 43 10.68 -7.44 -19.58
C ASP A 43 12.19 -7.74 -19.51
N VAL A 44 12.69 -8.32 -18.41
CA VAL A 44 14.12 -8.60 -18.27
C VAL A 44 14.64 -9.55 -19.35
N THR A 45 15.71 -9.12 -19.99
CA THR A 45 16.54 -9.95 -20.87
C THR A 45 17.91 -10.13 -20.23
N GLY A 46 18.53 -11.30 -20.39
CA GLY A 46 19.89 -11.56 -19.88
C GLY A 46 19.90 -12.38 -18.59
N PRO A 47 20.72 -12.04 -17.57
CA PRO A 47 20.84 -12.83 -16.37
C PRO A 47 19.48 -13.13 -15.72
N HIS A 48 19.26 -14.39 -15.35
CA HIS A 48 18.05 -14.86 -14.67
C HIS A 48 16.75 -14.77 -15.49
N ALA A 49 16.80 -14.39 -16.78
CA ALA A 49 15.64 -14.36 -17.66
C ALA A 49 15.02 -15.76 -17.90
N ASP A 50 15.79 -16.83 -17.65
CA ASP A 50 15.34 -18.22 -17.64
C ASP A 50 14.47 -18.58 -16.42
N ARG A 51 14.48 -17.75 -15.36
CA ARG A 51 13.65 -17.94 -14.17
C ARG A 51 12.26 -17.33 -14.38
N PRO A 52 11.25 -17.77 -13.61
CA PRO A 52 9.94 -17.12 -13.59
C PRO A 52 10.02 -15.66 -13.18
N ALA A 53 9.21 -14.81 -13.80
CA ALA A 53 9.04 -13.42 -13.39
C ALA A 53 8.39 -13.34 -12.00
N GLY A 54 8.93 -12.48 -11.12
CA GLY A 54 8.34 -12.21 -9.81
C GLY A 54 6.97 -11.54 -9.95
N ARG A 55 6.05 -11.90 -9.04
CA ARG A 55 4.70 -11.32 -8.92
C ARG A 55 4.44 -10.95 -7.46
N PHE A 56 3.56 -9.98 -7.23
CA PHE A 56 3.19 -9.64 -5.86
C PHE A 56 2.22 -10.65 -5.26
N GLU A 57 2.54 -11.10 -4.07
CA GLU A 57 1.63 -11.83 -3.18
C GLU A 57 1.10 -10.87 -2.13
N ILE A 58 -0.23 -10.80 -2.01
CA ILE A 58 -0.92 -9.89 -1.09
C ILE A 58 -1.39 -10.66 0.14
N THR A 59 -0.97 -10.20 1.32
CA THR A 59 -1.44 -10.70 2.61
C THR A 59 -2.23 -9.60 3.32
N PRO A 60 -3.57 -9.70 3.42
CA PRO A 60 -4.36 -8.77 4.22
C PRO A 60 -4.08 -8.99 5.72
N TRP A 61 -4.17 -7.92 6.51
CA TRP A 61 -4.07 -7.98 7.96
C TRP A 61 -5.05 -7.02 8.62
N ASP A 62 -5.42 -7.34 9.84
CA ASP A 62 -6.33 -6.56 10.68
C ASP A 62 -5.85 -6.60 12.13
N ARG A 63 -6.11 -5.54 12.89
CA ARG A 63 -5.83 -5.47 14.33
C ARG A 63 -7.13 -5.19 15.07
N ASN A 64 -7.43 -6.03 16.06
CA ASN A 64 -8.58 -5.83 16.97
C ASN A 64 -8.61 -4.45 17.65
N ALA A 65 -7.44 -3.83 17.88
CA ALA A 65 -7.33 -2.49 18.46
C ALA A 65 -7.59 -1.34 17.46
N GLY A 66 -7.98 -1.67 16.23
CA GLY A 66 -8.17 -0.74 15.13
C GLY A 66 -7.00 -0.70 14.16
N GLY A 67 -7.33 -0.46 12.90
CA GLY A 67 -6.40 -0.44 11.79
C GLY A 67 -6.28 -1.79 11.09
N GLY A 68 -5.95 -1.75 9.82
CA GLY A 68 -5.72 -2.91 8.99
C GLY A 68 -4.86 -2.53 7.80
N GLY A 69 -4.74 -3.43 6.84
CA GLY A 69 -4.02 -3.12 5.62
C GLY A 69 -3.70 -4.35 4.79
N GLU A 70 -2.82 -4.15 3.83
CA GLU A 70 -2.42 -5.18 2.89
C GLU A 70 -0.91 -5.10 2.70
N MET A 71 -0.24 -6.23 2.94
CA MET A 71 1.18 -6.40 2.73
C MET A 71 1.40 -7.04 1.35
N GLY A 72 1.99 -6.32 0.41
CA GLY A 72 2.42 -6.87 -0.87
C GLY A 72 3.89 -7.21 -0.88
N MET A 73 4.24 -8.47 -1.13
CA MET A 73 5.63 -8.93 -1.25
C MET A 73 5.90 -9.54 -2.62
N LEU A 74 7.04 -9.21 -3.22
CA LEU A 74 7.55 -9.82 -4.44
C LEU A 74 8.96 -10.34 -4.21
N HIS A 75 9.21 -11.56 -4.65
CA HIS A 75 10.55 -12.14 -4.81
C HIS A 75 10.64 -12.62 -6.26
N GLY A 76 11.65 -12.15 -6.98
CA GLY A 76 11.70 -12.29 -8.43
C GLY A 76 13.10 -12.46 -8.98
N ARG A 77 13.17 -12.42 -10.31
CA ARG A 77 14.41 -12.59 -11.06
C ARG A 77 15.17 -11.29 -11.25
N VAL A 78 14.51 -10.14 -11.11
CA VAL A 78 15.13 -8.81 -11.12
C VAL A 78 15.30 -8.29 -9.70
N PHE A 79 14.21 -8.32 -8.92
CA PHE A 79 14.22 -7.91 -7.53
C PHE A 79 14.34 -9.15 -6.65
N GLU A 80 15.46 -9.26 -5.93
CA GLU A 80 15.60 -10.29 -4.89
C GLU A 80 14.43 -10.21 -3.90
N LYS A 81 14.03 -8.98 -3.54
CA LYS A 81 12.87 -8.70 -2.70
C LYS A 81 12.35 -7.28 -2.90
N ALA A 82 11.03 -7.12 -3.03
CA ALA A 82 10.33 -5.85 -3.00
C ALA A 82 9.07 -5.93 -2.13
N GLY A 83 8.76 -4.85 -1.41
CA GLY A 83 7.59 -4.74 -0.54
C GLY A 83 6.84 -3.44 -0.77
N VAL A 84 5.52 -3.51 -0.96
CA VAL A 84 4.63 -2.34 -1.03
C VAL A 84 3.43 -2.61 -0.14
N HIS A 85 3.32 -1.84 0.95
CA HIS A 85 2.28 -2.05 1.96
C HIS A 85 1.37 -0.83 2.01
N ILE A 86 0.09 -1.07 2.30
CA ILE A 86 -0.83 -0.02 2.71
C ILE A 86 -1.38 -0.33 4.09
N SER A 87 -1.64 0.72 4.86
CA SER A 87 -2.30 0.66 6.16
C SER A 87 -3.53 1.56 6.11
N THR A 88 -4.64 1.10 6.67
CA THR A 88 -5.97 1.72 6.57
C THR A 88 -6.66 1.81 7.92
#